data_AF-A0A512BHH9-F1
#
_entry.id   AF-A0A512BHH9-F1
#
_cell.length_a   1.000
_cell.length_b   1.000
_cell.length_c   1.000
_cell.angle_alpha   90.00
_cell.angle_beta   90.00
_cell.angle_gamma   90.00
#
_symmetry.space_group_name_H-M   'P 1'
#
loop_
_entity.id
_entity.type
_entity.pdbx_description
1 polymer ?
#
loop_
_entity_poly.entity_id
_entity_poly.type
_entity_poly.pdbx_seq_one_letter_code
_entity_poly.pdbx_strand_id
1 'polypeptide(L)'
;MLTLNIWNILGGISLILLVLFSKNKNAVWGGLAGGLIVGLIIAGLYSFKGNGFPWIILMKASIIGILAGSLFVLISRLSKK
;
A
#
# COMPACT_ATOMS: atom_id res chain seq x y z
N MET A 1 8.85 13.07 -20.62
CA MET A 1 9.39 11.69 -20.51
C MET A 1 8.84 11.08 -19.23
N LEU A 2 7.92 10.11 -19.31
CA LEU A 2 7.52 9.32 -18.15
C LEU A 2 8.69 8.39 -17.80
N THR A 3 9.49 8.76 -16.80
CA THR A 3 10.47 7.86 -16.21
C THR A 3 9.69 6.68 -15.63
N LEU A 4 9.87 5.48 -16.22
CA LEU A 4 9.29 4.24 -15.72
C LEU A 4 9.91 3.90 -14.36
N ASN A 5 9.36 4.52 -13.32
CA ASN A 5 9.71 4.26 -11.95
C ASN A 5 8.97 3.00 -11.49
N ILE A 6 9.68 2.06 -10.87
CA ILE A 6 9.07 0.82 -10.33
C ILE A 6 7.87 1.12 -9.43
N TRP A 7 7.89 2.24 -8.69
CA TRP A 7 6.79 2.69 -7.85
C TRP A 7 5.54 3.10 -8.63
N ASN A 8 5.67 3.59 -9.85
CA ASN A 8 4.52 3.92 -10.70
C ASN A 8 3.86 2.64 -11.23
N ILE A 9 4.66 1.64 -11.58
CA ILE A 9 4.17 0.31 -12.01
C ILE A 9 3.47 -0.38 -10.84
N LEU A 10 4.13 -0.42 -9.67
CA LEU A 10 3.57 -0.98 -8.44
C LEU A 10 2.28 -0.24 -8.03
N GLY A 11 2.26 1.09 -8.13
CA GLY A 11 1.06 1.88 -7.85
C GLY A 11 -0.11 1.54 -8.76
N GLY A 12 0.15 1.36 -10.06
CA GLY A 12 -0.85 0.88 -11.03
C GLY A 12 -1.40 -0.50 -10.67
N ILE A 13 -0.51 -1.45 -10.36
CA ILE A 13 -0.88 -2.80 -9.92
C ILE A 13 -1.71 -2.76 -8.64
N SER A 14 -1.32 -1.94 -7.66
CA SER A 14 -2.05 -1.75 -6.40
C SER A 14 -3.45 -1.19 -6.60
N LEU A 15 -3.64 -0.25 -7.54
CA LEU A 15 -4.97 0.26 -7.90
C LEU A 15 -5.85 -0.85 -8.49
N ILE A 16 -5.30 -1.63 -9.43
CA ILE A 16 -6.02 -2.77 -10.03
C ILE A 16 -6.41 -3.79 -8.95
N LEU A 17 -5.50 -4.11 -8.03
CA LEU A 17 -5.76 -5.00 -6.89
C LEU A 17 -6.86 -4.47 -5.97
N LEU A 18 -6.84 -3.18 -5.64
CA LEU A 18 -7.89 -2.55 -4.84
C LEU A 18 -9.26 -2.66 -5.51
N VAL A 19 -9.34 -2.41 -6.82
CA VAL A 19 -10.58 -2.54 -7.58
C VAL A 19 -11.05 -3.99 -7.63
N LEU A 20 -10.15 -4.94 -7.89
CA LEU A 20 -10.46 -6.36 -7.96
C LEU A 20 -10.98 -6.91 -6.62
N PHE A 21 -10.37 -6.47 -5.51
CA PHE A 21 -10.73 -6.89 -4.16
C PHE A 21 -11.69 -5.92 -3.46
N SER A 22 -12.31 -4.98 -4.20
CA SER A 22 -13.23 -3.96 -3.68
C SER A 22 -14.50 -4.55 -3.08
N LYS A 23 -15.04 -5.61 -3.68
CA LYS A 23 -16.38 -6.13 -3.37
C LYS A 23 -16.54 -6.77 -1.98
N ASN A 24 -15.45 -7.12 -1.29
CA ASN A 24 -15.51 -7.78 0.02
C ASN A 24 -14.56 -7.10 1.01
N LYS A 25 -14.90 -7.13 2.31
CA LYS A 25 -13.99 -6.73 3.40
C LYS A 25 -12.82 -7.71 3.44
N ASN A 26 -11.75 -7.35 2.75
CA ASN A 26 -10.61 -8.21 2.47
C ASN A 26 -9.35 -7.69 3.16
N ALA A 27 -8.37 -8.57 3.36
CA ALA A 27 -7.06 -8.17 3.89
C ALA A 27 -6.34 -7.13 3.00
N VAL A 28 -6.76 -6.93 1.74
CA VAL A 28 -6.29 -5.84 0.86
C VAL A 28 -6.67 -4.46 1.41
N TRP A 29 -7.92 -4.29 1.87
CA TRP A 29 -8.38 -3.04 2.51
C TRP A 29 -7.71 -2.83 3.87
N GLY A 30 -7.53 -3.92 4.63
CA GLY A 30 -6.75 -3.88 5.87
C GLY A 30 -5.28 -3.53 5.62
N GLY A 31 -4.70 -4.02 4.54
CA GLY A 31 -3.36 -3.71 4.07
C GLY A 31 -3.21 -2.25 3.66
N LEU A 32 -4.15 -1.69 2.90
CA LEU A 32 -4.19 -0.26 2.59
C LEU A 32 -4.25 0.60 3.87
N ALA A 33 -5.17 0.27 4.78
CA ALA A 33 -5.33 1.01 6.04
C ALA A 33 -4.06 0.93 6.91
N GLY A 34 -3.48 -0.26 7.08
CA GLY A 34 -2.23 -0.46 7.79
C GLY A 34 -1.05 0.28 7.13
N GLY A 35 -0.97 0.22 5.80
CA GLY A 35 0.04 0.95 5.01
C GLY A 35 -0.08 2.47 5.17
N LEU A 36 -1.30 3.02 5.18
CA LEU A 36 -1.54 4.44 5.45
C LEU A 36 -1.16 4.82 6.88
N ILE A 37 -1.53 4.03 7.88
CA ILE A 37 -1.18 4.30 9.29
C ILE A 37 0.34 4.30 9.47
N VAL A 38 1.04 3.27 8.98
CA VAL A 38 2.50 3.18 9.05
C VAL A 38 3.16 4.32 8.27
N GLY A 39 2.64 4.63 7.08
CA GLY A 39 3.12 5.73 6.25
C GLY A 39 2.96 7.10 6.92
N LEU A 40 1.82 7.34 7.60
CA LEU A 40 1.55 8.55 8.37
C LEU A 40 2.49 8.67 9.56
N ILE A 41 2.75 7.58 10.29
CA ILE A 41 3.69 7.58 11.42
C ILE A 41 5.10 7.96 10.93
N ILE A 42 5.59 7.28 9.88
CA ILE A 42 6.93 7.56 9.35
C ILE A 42 7.01 8.99 8.80
N ALA A 43 6.04 9.41 7.99
CA ALA A 43 6.03 10.75 7.42
C ALA A 43 5.90 11.84 8.50
N GLY A 44 5.12 11.60 9.55
CA GLY A 44 5.04 12.45 10.73
C GLY A 44 6.40 12.61 11.41
N LEU A 45 7.12 11.51 11.66
CA LEU A 45 8.47 11.54 12.25
C LEU A 45 9.46 12.37 11.42
N TYR A 46 9.36 12.32 10.09
CA TYR A 46 10.18 13.17 9.21
C TYR A 46 9.79 14.65 9.33
N SER A 47 8.50 14.93 9.43
CA SER A 47 8.00 16.30 9.62
C SER A 47 8.47 16.88 10.96
N PHE A 48 8.49 16.09 12.04
CA PHE A 48 9.01 16.52 13.35
C PHE A 48 10.51 16.80 13.35
N LYS A 49 11.27 16.20 12.42
CA LYS A 49 12.71 16.47 12.25
C LYS A 49 13.00 17.72 11.42
N GLY A 50 11.97 18.48 11.02
CA GLY A 50 12.12 19.70 10.21
C GLY A 50 12.29 19.45 8.71
N ASN A 51 12.22 18.19 8.25
CA ASN A 51 12.43 17.82 6.84
C ASN A 51 11.15 17.91 5.98
N GLY A 52 10.07 18.49 6.52
CA GLY A 52 8.75 18.53 5.88
C GLY A 52 8.05 17.17 5.86
N PHE A 53 6.82 17.13 5.36
CA PHE A 53 6.02 15.91 5.29
C PHE A 53 6.28 15.15 3.97
N PRO A 54 6.93 13.97 3.99
CA PRO A 54 7.28 13.25 2.79
C PRO A 54 6.09 12.43 2.26
N TRP A 55 5.22 13.07 1.47
CA TRP A 55 4.08 12.43 0.79
C TRP A 55 4.47 11.17 -0.01
N ILE A 56 5.69 11.15 -0.56
CA ILE A 56 6.21 9.99 -1.29
C ILE A 56 6.28 8.73 -0.40
N ILE A 57 6.58 8.88 0.90
CA ILE A 57 6.66 7.75 1.83
C ILE A 57 5.27 7.20 2.11
N LEU A 58 4.28 8.08 2.28
CA LEU A 58 2.89 7.69 2.49
C LEU A 58 2.36 6.86 1.31
N MET A 59 2.62 7.31 0.08
CA MET A 59 2.24 6.58 -1.14
C MET A 59 2.93 5.21 -1.20
N LYS A 60 4.24 5.16 -0.98
CA LYS A 60 5.02 3.91 -0.98
C LYS A 60 4.55 2.92 0.08
N ALA A 61 4.28 3.40 1.30
CA ALA A 61 3.79 2.58 2.39
C ALA A 61 2.39 2.01 2.10
N SER A 62 1.53 2.80 1.47
CA SER A 62 0.19 2.36 1.03
C SER A 62 0.28 1.26 -0.02
N ILE A 63 1.16 1.41 -1.02
CA ILE A 63 1.41 0.41 -2.06
C ILE A 63 1.89 -0.91 -1.44
N ILE A 64 2.87 -0.85 -0.53
CA ILE A 64 3.38 -2.04 0.18
C ILE A 64 2.26 -2.69 0.99
N GLY A 65 1.45 -1.90 1.69
CA GLY A 65 0.32 -2.39 2.47
C GLY A 65 -0.71 -3.14 1.63
N ILE A 66 -1.11 -2.58 0.48
CA ILE A 66 -2.02 -3.24 -0.48
C ILE A 66 -1.43 -4.56 -0.96
N LEU A 67 -0.14 -4.58 -1.33
CA LEU A 67 0.54 -5.78 -1.83
C LEU A 67 0.60 -6.86 -0.75
N ALA A 68 1.01 -6.53 0.47
CA ALA A 68 1.03 -7.45 1.60
C ALA A 68 -0.37 -8.00 1.91
N GLY A 69 -1.39 -7.14 1.90
CA GLY A 69 -2.78 -7.53 2.05
C GLY A 69 -3.26 -8.50 0.96
N SER A 70 -2.86 -8.26 -0.29
CA SER A 70 -3.20 -9.13 -1.42
C SER A 70 -2.53 -10.49 -1.36
N LEU A 71 -1.25 -10.54 -0.97
CA LEU A 71 -0.51 -11.77 -0.67
C LEU A 71 -1.22 -12.55 0.43
N PHE A 72 -1.64 -11.89 1.51
CA PHE A 72 -2.37 -12.56 2.60
C PHE A 72 -3.70 -13.17 2.13
N VAL A 73 -4.44 -12.49 1.25
CA VAL A 73 -5.67 -13.05 0.65
C VAL A 73 -5.36 -14.28 -0.20
N LEU A 74 -4.32 -14.23 -1.03
CA LEU A 74 -3.92 -15.36 -1.88
C LEU A 74 -3.51 -16.58 -1.03
N ILE A 75 -2.66 -16.37 -0.02
CA ILE A 75 -2.23 -17.43 0.91
C ILE A 75 -3.43 -18.00 1.66
N SER A 76 -4.33 -17.16 2.17
CA SER A 76 -5.53 -17.60 2.88
C SER A 76 -6.47 -18.43 2.01
N ARG A 77 -6.53 -18.15 0.71
CA ARG A 77 -7.32 -18.94 -0.25
C ARG A 77 -6.66 -20.27 -0.59
N LEU A 78 -5.33 -20.29 -0.73
CA LEU A 78 -4.57 -21.52 -0.98
C LEU A 78 -4.59 -22.46 0.22
N SER A 79 -4.53 -21.92 1.44
CA SER A 79 -4.54 -22.72 2.68
C SER A 79 -5.90 -23.35 3.01
N LYS A 80 -7.00 -22.84 2.43
CA LYS A 80 -8.35 -23.39 2.62
C LYS A 80 -8.73 -24.45 1.58
N LYS A 81 -7.79 -24.83 0.73
CA LYS A 81 -7.96 -25.85 -0.31
C LYS A 81 -7.21 -27.10 0.09
#